data_AF-A0A2E2B6V3-F1
#
_entry.id   AF-A0A2E2B6V3-F1
#
_cell.length_a   1.000
_cell.length_b   1.000
_cell.length_c   1.000
_cell.angle_alpha   90.00
_cell.angle_beta   90.00
_cell.angle_gamma   90.00
#
_symmetry.space_group_name_H-M   'P 1'
#
loop_
_entity.id
_entity.type
_entity.pdbx_description
1 polymer ?
#
loop_
_entity_poly.entity_id
_entity_poly.type
_entity_poly.pdbx_seq_one_letter_code
_entity_poly.pdbx_strand_id
1 'polypeptide(L)'
;MNQEMQTRAAVLGTLKGLGPWTFALTWNFNHSTFDKQEYSLLSEFDKRINRSLLSKKHHLLPDCKRILFIAIKAHKSAPHYHGVIKVPSDKHERFLAKAPEIWNRIWPAGSLHIGHDPNSFKWQDYIAFNDNWHNLSDEFFVSTQFRTR
;
A
#
# COMPACT_ATOMS: atom_id res chain seq x y z
N MET A 1 -22.22 -11.11 -6.58
CA MET A 1 -21.51 -10.34 -5.53
C MET A 1 -20.44 -9.50 -6.23
N ASN A 2 -20.52 -8.16 -6.13
CA ASN A 2 -19.64 -7.23 -6.83
C ASN A 2 -18.16 -7.42 -6.41
N GLN A 3 -17.22 -7.45 -7.37
CA GLN A 3 -15.77 -7.60 -7.17
C GLN A 3 -15.19 -6.55 -6.22
N GLU A 4 -15.81 -5.36 -6.18
CA GLU A 4 -15.48 -4.28 -5.25
C GLU A 4 -15.76 -4.66 -3.78
N MET A 5 -16.90 -5.32 -3.50
CA MET A 5 -17.25 -5.80 -2.16
C MET A 5 -16.32 -6.91 -1.67
N GLN A 6 -15.86 -7.78 -2.57
CA GLN A 6 -14.88 -8.82 -2.24
C GLN A 6 -13.51 -8.22 -1.91
N THR A 7 -13.07 -7.22 -2.68
CA THR A 7 -11.83 -6.49 -2.41
C THR A 7 -11.90 -5.76 -1.07
N ARG A 8 -13.04 -5.12 -0.76
CA ARG A 8 -13.30 -4.49 0.54
C ARG A 8 -13.17 -5.49 1.68
N ALA A 9 -13.88 -6.61 1.61
CA ALA A 9 -13.86 -7.62 2.67
C ALA A 9 -12.44 -8.19 2.89
N ALA A 10 -11.69 -8.39 1.80
CA ALA A 10 -10.31 -8.85 1.87
C ALA A 10 -9.37 -7.81 2.51
N VAL A 11 -9.48 -6.53 2.13
CA VAL A 11 -8.69 -5.44 2.71
C VAL A 11 -9.00 -5.24 4.19
N LEU A 12 -10.29 -5.18 4.56
CA LEU A 12 -10.70 -5.02 5.96
C LEU A 12 -10.33 -6.24 6.81
N GLY A 13 -10.52 -7.45 6.29
CA GLY A 13 -10.08 -8.67 6.96
C GLY A 13 -8.57 -8.70 7.18
N THR A 14 -7.81 -8.18 6.21
CA THR A 14 -6.36 -8.04 6.30
C THR A 14 -5.94 -7.04 7.37
N LEU A 15 -6.57 -5.86 7.42
CA LEU A 15 -6.26 -4.82 8.41
C LEU A 15 -6.68 -5.22 9.84
N LYS A 16 -7.67 -6.11 9.97
CA LYS A 16 -8.07 -6.73 11.25
C LYS A 16 -7.09 -7.80 11.73
N GLY A 17 -6.21 -8.31 10.86
CA GLY A 17 -5.25 -9.36 11.16
C GLY A 17 -3.93 -9.19 10.38
N LEU A 18 -3.05 -8.34 10.89
CA LEU A 18 -1.82 -7.92 10.22
C LEU A 18 -0.68 -8.94 10.24
N GLY A 19 -0.91 -10.18 10.70
CA GLY A 19 0.14 -11.18 10.96
C GLY A 19 1.28 -11.25 9.92
N PRO A 20 1.03 -11.45 8.62
CA PRO A 20 2.10 -11.57 7.62
C PRO A 20 2.61 -10.23 7.07
N TRP A 21 2.09 -9.10 7.55
CA TRP A 21 2.50 -7.77 7.11
C TRP A 21 3.76 -7.34 7.85
N THR A 22 4.64 -6.66 7.12
CA THR A 22 6.02 -6.47 7.54
C THR A 22 6.30 -5.04 7.96
N PHE A 23 5.84 -4.08 7.17
CA PHE A 23 6.10 -2.67 7.44
C PHE A 23 4.81 -1.85 7.35
N ALA A 24 4.69 -0.86 8.23
CA ALA A 24 3.79 0.26 8.04
C ALA A 24 4.46 1.27 7.11
N LEU A 25 3.68 1.92 6.24
CA LEU A 25 4.17 2.89 5.28
C LEU A 25 3.31 4.15 5.34
N THR A 26 3.95 5.30 5.22
CA THR A 26 3.26 6.58 5.03
C THR A 26 3.86 7.28 3.83
N TRP A 27 3.05 7.49 2.78
CA TRP A 27 3.42 8.34 1.64
C TRP A 27 2.86 9.72 1.87
N ASN A 28 3.71 10.72 2.07
CA ASN A 28 3.30 12.12 2.03
C ASN A 28 3.60 12.68 0.64
N PHE A 29 2.62 13.32 0.02
CA PHE A 29 2.79 13.93 -1.29
C PHE A 29 3.27 15.39 -1.19
N ASN A 30 3.19 16.00 0.01
CA ASN A 30 3.68 17.34 0.40
C ASN A 30 3.16 18.54 -0.42
N HIS A 31 2.49 18.31 -1.54
CA HIS A 31 1.77 19.30 -2.34
C HIS A 31 0.40 18.75 -2.72
N SER A 32 -0.54 19.65 -2.98
CA SER A 32 -1.85 19.27 -3.53
C SER A 32 -1.68 18.50 -4.84
N THR A 33 -2.28 17.33 -4.89
CA THR A 33 -2.39 16.46 -6.05
C THR A 33 -3.87 16.15 -6.29
N PHE A 34 -4.22 15.67 -7.48
CA PHE A 34 -5.56 15.14 -7.75
C PHE A 34 -5.55 13.61 -7.59
N ASP A 35 -6.66 13.01 -7.16
CA ASP A 35 -6.75 11.57 -6.81
C ASP A 35 -6.19 10.63 -7.90
N LYS A 36 -6.46 10.92 -9.18
CA LYS A 36 -5.94 10.14 -10.31
C LYS A 36 -4.41 10.12 -10.37
N GLN A 37 -3.77 11.23 -10.04
CA GLN A 37 -2.32 11.34 -10.01
C GLN A 37 -1.75 10.56 -8.83
N GLU A 38 -2.36 10.66 -7.65
CA GLU A 38 -1.94 9.93 -6.45
C GLU A 38 -1.97 8.41 -6.68
N TYR A 39 -3.07 7.92 -7.25
CA TYR A 39 -3.22 6.51 -7.61
C TYR A 39 -2.15 6.06 -8.62
N SER A 40 -1.87 6.88 -9.64
CA SER A 40 -0.84 6.58 -10.63
C SER A 40 0.56 6.50 -10.01
N LEU A 41 0.88 7.41 -9.09
CA LEU A 41 2.17 7.42 -8.38
C LEU A 41 2.34 6.19 -7.47
N LEU A 42 1.28 5.79 -6.74
CA LEU A 42 1.28 4.57 -5.94
C LEU A 42 1.39 3.30 -6.81
N SER A 43 0.74 3.29 -7.97
CA SER A 43 0.84 2.18 -8.94
C SER A 43 2.25 2.03 -9.51
N GLU A 44 2.88 3.15 -9.89
CA GLU A 44 4.26 3.13 -10.37
C GLU A 44 5.24 2.71 -9.27
N PHE A 45 4.99 3.13 -8.01
CA PHE A 45 5.76 2.69 -6.86
C PHE A 45 5.66 1.16 -6.69
N ASP A 46 4.45 0.60 -6.64
CA ASP A 46 4.21 -0.85 -6.55
C ASP A 46 4.98 -1.62 -7.64
N LYS A 47 4.88 -1.17 -8.89
CA LYS A 47 5.57 -1.77 -10.04
C LYS A 47 7.09 -1.73 -9.90
N ARG A 48 7.66 -0.58 -9.50
CA ARG A 48 9.12 -0.42 -9.35
C ARG A 48 9.67 -1.22 -8.18
N ILE A 49 8.96 -1.28 -7.06
CA ILE A 49 9.33 -2.11 -5.90
C ILE A 49 9.36 -3.58 -6.30
N ASN A 50 8.28 -4.08 -6.92
CA ASN A 50 8.21 -5.46 -7.39
C ASN A 50 9.34 -5.79 -8.36
N ARG A 51 9.61 -4.92 -9.34
CA ARG A 51 10.72 -5.12 -10.29
C ARG A 51 12.10 -5.04 -9.64
N SER A 52 12.26 -4.24 -8.59
CA SER A 52 13.55 -4.05 -7.90
C SER A 52 13.88 -5.20 -6.96
N LEU A 53 12.90 -5.74 -6.23
CA LEU A 53 13.12 -6.74 -5.18
C LEU A 53 12.91 -8.18 -5.65
N LEU A 54 12.04 -8.34 -6.65
CA LEU A 54 11.72 -9.62 -7.27
C LEU A 54 12.27 -9.67 -8.70
N SER A 55 11.84 -10.67 -9.48
CA SER A 55 12.24 -10.81 -10.88
C SER A 55 11.34 -10.01 -11.83
N LYS A 56 11.75 -9.86 -13.10
CA LYS A 56 10.89 -9.33 -14.17
C LYS A 56 9.59 -10.13 -14.35
N LYS A 57 9.56 -11.40 -13.90
CA LYS A 57 8.41 -12.30 -13.93
C LYS A 57 7.65 -12.35 -12.59
N HIS A 58 7.70 -11.30 -11.78
CA HIS A 58 7.07 -11.26 -10.46
C HIS A 58 5.56 -11.56 -10.49
N HIS A 59 4.86 -11.21 -11.57
CA HIS A 59 3.45 -11.53 -11.77
C HIS A 59 3.15 -13.05 -11.81
N LEU A 60 4.15 -13.89 -12.06
CA LEU A 60 4.02 -15.36 -12.06
C LEU A 60 4.36 -16.01 -10.72
N LEU A 61 4.80 -15.24 -9.72
CA LEU A 61 5.15 -15.80 -8.42
C LEU A 61 3.89 -16.23 -7.66
N PRO A 62 3.96 -17.26 -6.79
CA PRO A 62 2.87 -17.59 -5.89
C PRO A 62 2.68 -16.49 -4.83
N ASP A 63 1.45 -16.32 -4.31
CA ASP A 63 1.10 -15.24 -3.37
C ASP A 63 2.00 -15.13 -2.15
N CYS A 64 2.55 -16.24 -1.67
CA CYS A 64 3.48 -16.25 -0.54
C CYS A 64 4.84 -15.58 -0.84
N LYS A 65 5.21 -15.44 -2.11
CA LYS A 65 6.46 -14.82 -2.58
C LYS A 65 6.24 -13.44 -3.20
N ARG A 66 4.98 -12.98 -3.26
CA ARG A 66 4.60 -11.67 -3.79
C ARG A 66 4.82 -10.59 -2.75
N ILE A 67 5.10 -9.39 -3.22
CA ILE A 67 5.06 -8.18 -2.40
C ILE A 67 3.66 -7.61 -2.56
N LEU A 68 2.92 -7.56 -1.46
CA LEU A 68 1.55 -7.08 -1.44
C LEU A 68 1.50 -5.77 -0.67
N PHE A 69 0.70 -4.83 -1.15
CA PHE A 69 0.61 -3.48 -0.62
C PHE A 69 -0.86 -3.03 -0.56
N ILE A 70 -1.25 -2.48 0.59
CA ILE A 70 -2.53 -1.78 0.80
C ILE A 70 -2.19 -0.37 1.27
N ALA A 71 -2.78 0.65 0.65
CA ALA A 71 -2.74 2.04 1.07
C ALA A 71 -4.15 2.58 1.23
N ILE A 72 -4.35 3.42 2.24
CA ILE A 72 -5.59 4.10 2.56
C ILE A 72 -5.29 5.59 2.64
N LYS A 73 -6.08 6.40 1.95
CA LYS A 73 -5.93 7.85 1.96
C LYS A 73 -6.28 8.42 3.34
N ALA A 74 -5.45 9.33 3.84
CA ALA A 74 -5.69 10.03 5.08
C ALA A 74 -6.47 11.33 4.81
N HIS A 75 -7.59 11.51 5.51
CA HIS A 75 -8.59 12.55 5.19
C HIS A 75 -8.32 13.94 5.80
N LYS A 76 -7.20 14.15 6.52
CA LYS A 76 -7.13 15.28 7.49
C LYS A 76 -6.51 16.61 7.03
N SER A 77 -5.99 16.79 5.81
CA SER A 77 -5.69 18.11 5.16
C SER A 77 -4.54 18.06 4.16
N ALA A 78 -3.72 17.01 4.18
CA ALA A 78 -2.61 16.84 3.24
C ALA A 78 -2.81 15.53 2.47
N PRO A 79 -2.52 15.48 1.16
CA PRO A 79 -2.54 14.24 0.40
C PRO A 79 -1.44 13.32 0.94
N HIS A 80 -1.85 12.38 1.79
CA HIS A 80 -0.99 11.32 2.28
C HIS A 80 -1.78 10.02 2.43
N TYR A 81 -1.06 8.91 2.30
CA TYR A 81 -1.61 7.57 2.42
C TYR A 81 -0.90 6.85 3.54
N HIS A 82 -1.65 6.12 4.35
CA HIS A 82 -1.11 5.12 5.25
C HIS A 82 -1.32 3.74 4.67
N GLY A 83 -0.34 2.88 4.79
CA GLY A 83 -0.43 1.55 4.25
C GLY A 83 0.36 0.52 5.02
N VAL A 84 0.15 -0.70 4.61
CA VAL A 84 0.92 -1.86 5.05
C VAL A 84 1.52 -2.52 3.83
N ILE A 85 2.71 -3.08 3.98
CA ILE A 85 3.35 -3.91 2.95
C ILE A 85 3.79 -5.25 3.53
N LYS A 86 3.56 -6.31 2.77
CA LYS A 86 4.11 -7.64 3.02
C LYS A 86 5.35 -7.81 2.16
N VAL A 87 6.49 -8.03 2.82
CA VAL A 87 7.79 -8.22 2.15
C VAL A 87 8.40 -9.54 2.64
N PRO A 88 8.88 -10.43 1.74
CA PRO A 88 9.64 -11.61 2.14
C PRO A 88 10.84 -11.25 3.01
N SER A 89 11.11 -12.03 4.06
CA SER A 89 12.17 -11.75 5.06
C SER A 89 13.55 -11.56 4.45
N ASP A 90 13.89 -12.36 3.44
CA ASP A 90 15.14 -12.28 2.68
C ASP A 90 15.28 -11.00 1.84
N LYS A 91 14.24 -10.15 1.79
CA LYS A 91 14.21 -8.89 1.04
C LYS A 91 14.06 -7.65 1.92
N HIS A 92 13.96 -7.79 3.24
CA HIS A 92 13.69 -6.66 4.16
C HIS A 92 14.73 -5.55 4.05
N GLU A 93 16.01 -5.86 4.18
CA GLU A 93 17.09 -4.86 4.10
C GLU A 93 17.10 -4.15 2.74
N ARG A 94 16.94 -4.91 1.66
CA ARG A 94 16.91 -4.36 0.31
C ARG A 94 15.67 -3.48 0.10
N PHE A 95 14.54 -3.84 0.69
CA PHE A 95 13.33 -3.01 0.68
C PHE A 95 13.57 -1.68 1.40
N LEU A 96 14.11 -1.72 2.63
CA LEU A 96 14.40 -0.52 3.42
C LEU A 96 15.36 0.43 2.69
N ALA A 97 16.36 -0.10 1.98
CA ALA A 97 17.27 0.71 1.17
C ALA A 97 16.61 1.26 -0.10
N LYS A 98 15.83 0.44 -0.82
CA LYS A 98 15.33 0.79 -2.17
C LYS A 98 14.02 1.57 -2.16
N ALA A 99 13.16 1.38 -1.17
CA ALA A 99 11.85 2.00 -1.18
C ALA A 99 11.90 3.53 -1.12
N PRO A 100 12.70 4.17 -0.24
CA PRO A 100 12.85 5.63 -0.25
C PRO A 100 13.49 6.14 -1.55
N GLU A 101 14.52 5.45 -2.06
CA GLU A 101 15.18 5.79 -3.33
C GLU A 101 14.18 5.77 -4.52
N ILE A 102 13.33 4.76 -4.58
CA ILE A 102 12.32 4.60 -5.63
C ILE A 102 11.25 5.68 -5.50
N TRP A 103 10.75 5.93 -4.29
CA TRP A 103 9.73 6.97 -4.07
C TRP A 103 10.25 8.35 -4.47
N ASN A 104 11.45 8.72 -4.00
CA ASN A 104 12.07 10.01 -4.33
C ASN A 104 12.28 10.19 -5.85
N ARG A 105 12.49 9.12 -6.61
CA ARG A 105 12.57 9.20 -8.08
C ARG A 105 11.21 9.36 -8.77
N ILE A 106 10.15 8.80 -8.18
CA ILE A 106 8.79 8.89 -8.73
C ILE A 106 8.19 10.26 -8.41
N TRP A 107 8.34 10.69 -7.16
CA TRP A 107 7.77 11.92 -6.64
C TRP A 107 8.77 12.63 -5.71
N PRO A 108 9.73 13.40 -6.28
CA PRO A 108 10.79 14.06 -5.50
C PRO A 108 10.29 15.02 -4.43
N ALA A 109 9.09 15.57 -4.61
CA ALA A 109 8.50 16.49 -3.65
C ALA A 109 7.91 15.76 -2.43
N GLY A 110 7.64 14.46 -2.54
CA GLY A 110 7.07 13.67 -1.45
C GLY A 110 8.10 13.02 -0.54
N SER A 111 7.59 12.39 0.51
CA SER A 111 8.39 11.59 1.44
C SER A 111 7.74 10.24 1.69
N LEU A 112 8.55 9.21 1.87
CA LEU A 112 8.10 7.88 2.30
C LEU A 112 8.66 7.58 3.69
N HIS A 113 7.78 7.37 4.65
CA HIS A 113 8.14 6.87 5.98
C HIS A 113 7.86 5.37 6.07
N ILE A 114 8.76 4.62 6.69
CA ILE A 114 8.67 3.16 6.87
C ILE A 114 8.76 2.84 8.35
N GLY A 115 7.69 2.30 8.93
CA GLY A 115 7.63 1.80 10.30
C GLY A 115 7.80 0.28 10.36
N HIS A 116 8.51 -0.21 11.37
CA HIS A 116 8.83 -1.63 11.55
C HIS A 116 7.70 -2.47 12.16
N ASP A 117 6.71 -1.83 12.79
CA ASP A 117 5.56 -2.52 13.37
C ASP A 117 4.26 -2.05 12.71
N PRO A 118 3.65 -2.86 11.83
CA PRO A 118 2.33 -2.59 11.29
C PRO A 118 1.27 -2.38 12.38
N ASN A 119 1.39 -3.02 13.55
CA ASN A 119 0.42 -2.92 14.63
C ASN A 119 0.52 -1.60 15.41
N SER A 120 1.60 -0.83 15.23
CA SER A 120 1.73 0.49 15.87
C SER A 120 0.74 1.52 15.32
N PHE A 121 0.14 1.24 14.17
CA PHE A 121 -0.92 2.06 13.60
C PHE A 121 -2.29 1.64 14.15
N LYS A 122 -3.12 2.62 14.54
CA LYS A 122 -4.51 2.40 14.94
C LYS A 122 -5.41 2.16 13.72
N TRP A 123 -5.21 1.04 13.02
CA TRP A 123 -6.00 0.69 11.83
C TRP A 123 -7.50 0.57 12.11
N GLN A 124 -7.86 0.29 13.37
CA GLN A 124 -9.25 0.28 13.82
C GLN A 124 -9.95 1.64 13.59
N ASP A 125 -9.23 2.75 13.74
CA ASP A 125 -9.76 4.09 13.49
C ASP A 125 -10.08 4.29 12.00
N TYR A 126 -9.27 3.70 11.10
CA TYR A 126 -9.52 3.70 9.65
C TYR A 126 -10.65 2.76 9.25
N ILE A 127 -10.74 1.59 9.89
CA ILE A 127 -11.81 0.60 9.64
C ILE A 127 -13.16 1.17 10.10
N ALA A 128 -13.24 1.71 11.31
CA ALA A 128 -14.47 2.27 11.87
C ALA A 128 -14.95 3.50 11.09
N PHE A 129 -14.03 4.30 10.56
CA PHE A 129 -14.37 5.41 9.68
C PHE A 129 -14.95 4.94 8.33
N ASN A 130 -14.37 3.89 7.74
CA ASN A 130 -14.78 3.34 6.44
C ASN A 130 -16.06 2.49 6.48
N ASP A 131 -16.48 1.99 7.66
CA ASP A 131 -17.73 1.24 7.79
C ASP A 131 -18.98 2.13 7.64
N ASN A 132 -18.84 3.46 7.72
CA ASN A 132 -19.95 4.42 7.58
C ASN A 132 -20.16 4.99 6.15
N TRP A 133 -19.33 4.61 5.16
CA TRP A 133 -19.35 5.25 3.82
C TRP A 133 -19.68 4.27 2.68
N HIS A 134 -20.46 4.76 1.71
CA HIS A 134 -20.99 3.98 0.58
C HIS A 134 -20.10 3.98 -0.69
N ASN A 135 -19.07 4.84 -0.79
CA ASN A 135 -18.21 4.95 -1.98
C ASN A 135 -16.73 4.81 -1.61
N LEU A 136 -16.14 3.67 -1.91
CA LEU A 136 -14.83 3.23 -1.41
C LEU A 136 -13.73 3.16 -2.47
N SER A 137 -14.09 3.24 -3.75
CA SER A 137 -13.15 3.10 -4.88
C SER A 137 -12.13 4.24 -4.99
N ASP A 138 -12.39 5.37 -4.35
CA ASP A 138 -11.50 6.55 -4.36
C ASP A 138 -10.53 6.60 -3.16
N GLU A 139 -10.66 5.71 -2.17
CA GLU A 139 -10.01 5.89 -0.87
C GLU A 139 -8.93 4.87 -0.52
N PHE A 140 -8.86 3.75 -1.24
CA PHE A 140 -7.80 2.78 -1.07
C PHE A 140 -7.10 2.41 -2.37
N PHE A 141 -5.77 2.30 -2.28
CA PHE A 141 -4.94 1.66 -3.27
C PHE A 141 -4.65 0.24 -2.79
N VAL A 142 -4.86 -0.75 -3.65
CA VAL A 142 -4.40 -2.10 -3.42
C VAL A 142 -3.51 -2.49 -4.59
N SER A 143 -2.36 -3.09 -4.30
CA SER A 143 -1.46 -3.62 -5.33
C SER A 143 -2.24 -4.44 -6.35
N THR A 144 -1.84 -4.30 -7.61
CA THR A 144 -2.45 -5.05 -8.73
C THR A 144 -2.47 -6.57 -8.50
N GLN A 145 -1.56 -7.08 -7.66
CA GLN A 145 -1.44 -8.48 -7.31
C GLN A 145 -2.48 -8.99 -6.30
N PHE A 146 -3.24 -8.09 -5.67
CA PHE A 146 -4.40 -8.47 -4.84
C PHE A 146 -5.61 -8.91 -5.67
N ARG A 147 -5.64 -8.56 -6.97
CA ARG A 147 -6.81 -8.72 -7.84
C ARG A 147 -6.89 -10.05 -8.58
N THR A 148 -5.97 -10.99 -8.34
CA THR A 148 -6.00 -12.31 -8.99
C THR A 148 -6.63 -13.36 -8.10
N ARG A 149 -7.94 -13.57 -8.28
CA ARG A 149 -8.59 -14.89 -8.19
C ARG A 149 -9.47 -15.06 -9.42
#